data_AF-A0A4S4KUB9-F1
#
_entry.id   AF-A0A4S4KUB9-F1
#
_cell.length_a   1.000
_cell.length_b   1.000
_cell.length_c   1.000
_cell.angle_alpha   90.00
_cell.angle_beta   90.00
_cell.angle_gamma   90.00
#
_symmetry.space_group_name_H-M   'P 1'
#
loop_
_entity.id
_entity.type
_entity.pdbx_description
1 polymer ?
#
loop_
_entity_poly.entity_id
_entity_poly.type
_entity_poly.pdbx_seq_one_letter_code
_entity_poly.pdbx_strand_id
1 'polypeptide(L)'
;MWCDNCLLLFPLRVGAMAWAVFIMLYSVAGGIFLLKWGQYLFFVYPEWSIYGGIGLAIGFAALVTLLALANRSYIWTRVCKFIWPFVLFISAVRAIIMIVELERGKDKIQWECDNGGQLWTASAEAGYGGSTTFPSGFCTTGFSNLNAAFIVSLLIDLGFQIYMFFMVWRYQKRLEHYQNMKGPFGGGYYA
;
A
#
# COMPACT_ATOMS: atom_id res chain seq x y z
N MET A 1 28.08 4.24 17.73
CA MET A 1 28.56 4.02 16.35
C MET A 1 27.41 3.43 15.55
N TRP A 2 26.72 4.25 14.75
CA TRP A 2 25.68 3.76 13.85
C TRP A 2 26.37 3.33 12.55
N CYS A 3 26.06 2.13 12.10
CA CYS A 3 26.70 1.51 10.95
C CYS A 3 26.14 2.11 9.66
N ASP A 4 27.01 2.77 8.88
CA ASP A 4 26.68 3.53 7.67
C ASP A 4 25.96 2.72 6.57
N ASN A 5 26.00 1.38 6.65
CA ASN A 5 25.32 0.45 5.73
C ASN A 5 24.34 -0.56 6.39
N CYS A 6 24.10 -0.52 7.70
CA CYS A 6 23.33 -1.60 8.33
C CYS A 6 21.84 -1.56 7.97
N LEU A 7 21.26 -2.68 7.53
CA LEU A 7 19.86 -2.85 7.08
C LEU A 7 19.47 -2.14 5.77
N LEU A 8 20.44 -1.72 4.95
CA LEU A 8 20.18 -1.30 3.57
C LEU A 8 20.20 -2.52 2.66
N LEU A 9 19.03 -2.91 2.15
CA LEU A 9 18.91 -3.90 1.08
C LEU A 9 19.29 -3.29 -0.27
N PHE A 10 19.12 -1.97 -0.42
CA PHE A 10 19.40 -1.21 -1.63
C PHE A 10 20.17 0.09 -1.36
N PRO A 11 20.85 0.70 -2.35
CA PRO A 11 21.51 1.99 -2.19
C PRO A 11 20.54 3.08 -1.71
N LEU A 12 20.91 3.82 -0.66
CA LEU A 12 19.99 4.67 0.12
C LEU A 12 19.08 5.62 -0.69
N ARG A 13 19.57 6.18 -1.81
CA ARG A 13 18.78 7.10 -2.64
C ARG A 13 18.10 6.39 -3.79
N VAL A 14 18.87 5.80 -4.70
CA VAL A 14 18.33 5.17 -5.92
C VAL A 14 17.50 3.92 -5.59
N GLY A 15 17.91 3.17 -4.57
CA GLY A 15 17.15 2.06 -4.01
C GLY A 15 15.84 2.48 -3.38
N ALA A 16 15.84 3.56 -2.60
CA ALA A 16 14.61 4.10 -2.03
C ALA A 16 13.65 4.65 -3.11
N MET A 17 14.18 5.21 -4.19
CA MET A 17 13.37 5.62 -5.35
C MET A 17 12.72 4.41 -6.04
N ALA A 18 13.50 3.36 -6.33
CA ALA A 18 12.97 2.15 -6.91
C ALA A 18 11.88 1.53 -6.01
N TRP A 19 12.12 1.48 -4.70
CA TRP A 19 11.14 1.00 -3.73
C TRP A 19 9.86 1.84 -3.70
N ALA A 20 9.97 3.17 -3.75
CA ALA A 20 8.83 4.06 -3.85
C ALA A 20 8.00 3.80 -5.12
N VAL A 21 8.66 3.53 -6.26
CA VAL A 21 7.97 3.15 -7.51
C VAL A 21 7.25 1.82 -7.35
N PHE A 22 7.89 0.82 -6.74
CA PHE A 22 7.24 -0.47 -6.48
C PHE A 22 5.99 -0.32 -5.61
N ILE A 23 6.07 0.42 -4.50
CA ILE A 23 4.90 0.69 -3.64
C ILE A 23 3.83 1.45 -4.43
N MET A 24 4.21 2.49 -5.18
CA MET A 24 3.26 3.25 -5.98
C MET A 24 2.49 2.36 -6.95
N LEU A 25 3.19 1.54 -7.73
CA LEU A 25 2.55 0.64 -8.70
C LEU A 25 1.68 -0.41 -8.00
N TYR A 26 2.18 -1.01 -6.92
CA TYR A 26 1.46 -2.02 -6.16
C TYR A 26 0.18 -1.46 -5.54
N SER A 27 0.27 -0.33 -4.84
CA SER A 27 -0.88 0.29 -4.17
C SER A 27 -1.90 0.88 -5.15
N VAL A 28 -1.45 1.38 -6.31
CA VAL A 28 -2.37 1.84 -7.38
C VAL A 28 -3.08 0.66 -8.03
N ALA A 29 -2.37 -0.41 -8.36
CA ALA A 29 -2.97 -1.62 -8.93
C ALA A 29 -3.99 -2.23 -7.95
N GLY A 30 -3.63 -2.38 -6.67
CA GLY A 30 -4.54 -2.83 -5.62
C GLY A 30 -5.72 -1.90 -5.40
N GLY A 31 -5.51 -0.58 -5.44
CA GLY A 31 -6.57 0.42 -5.34
C GLY A 31 -7.59 0.33 -6.49
N ILE A 32 -7.10 0.21 -7.73
CA ILE A 32 -7.96 0.01 -8.91
C ILE A 32 -8.70 -1.32 -8.83
N PHE A 33 -8.03 -2.39 -8.39
CA PHE A 33 -8.66 -3.70 -8.19
C PHE A 33 -9.85 -3.60 -7.22
N LEU A 34 -9.67 -2.94 -6.07
CA LEU A 34 -10.73 -2.76 -5.08
C LEU A 34 -11.87 -1.86 -5.61
N LEU A 35 -11.57 -0.85 -6.40
CA LEU A 35 -12.59 0.03 -6.99
C LEU A 35 -13.45 -0.66 -8.07
N LYS A 36 -12.88 -1.62 -8.80
CA LYS A 36 -13.57 -2.33 -9.89
C LYS A 36 -14.21 -3.64 -9.44
N TRP A 37 -13.49 -4.41 -8.63
CA TRP A 37 -13.85 -5.77 -8.25
C TRP A 37 -14.16 -5.92 -6.76
N GLY A 38 -13.89 -4.90 -5.94
CA GLY A 38 -14.15 -4.96 -4.51
C GLY A 38 -15.63 -5.12 -4.15
N GLN A 39 -16.55 -4.66 -5.01
CA GLN A 39 -18.00 -4.87 -4.84
C GLN A 39 -18.43 -6.34 -4.84
N TYR A 40 -17.61 -7.25 -5.38
CA TYR A 40 -17.86 -8.69 -5.37
C TYR A 40 -17.33 -9.36 -4.09
N LEU A 41 -16.38 -8.73 -3.40
CA LEU A 41 -15.74 -9.29 -2.19
C LEU A 41 -16.29 -8.67 -0.91
N PHE A 42 -16.75 -7.41 -0.98
CA PHE A 42 -17.28 -6.64 0.14
C PHE A 42 -18.73 -6.26 -0.17
N PHE A 43 -19.64 -6.63 0.74
CA PHE A 43 -21.08 -6.59 0.51
C PHE A 43 -21.76 -5.29 0.99
N VAL A 44 -21.01 -4.40 1.65
CA VAL A 44 -21.55 -3.17 2.27
C VAL A 44 -20.95 -1.94 1.60
N TYR A 45 -21.78 -1.12 0.97
CA TYR A 45 -21.35 0.19 0.47
C TYR A 45 -21.21 1.17 1.64
N PRO A 46 -20.18 2.05 1.68
CA PRO A 46 -19.12 2.29 0.68
C PRO A 46 -17.76 1.62 1.00
N GLU A 47 -17.71 0.43 1.59
CA GLU A 47 -16.46 -0.13 2.13
C GLU A 47 -15.34 -0.31 1.09
N TRP A 48 -15.64 -0.96 -0.04
CA TRP A 48 -14.64 -1.22 -1.09
C TRP A 48 -14.09 0.07 -1.72
N SER A 49 -14.90 1.13 -1.80
CA SER A 49 -14.45 2.41 -2.35
C SER A 49 -13.52 3.14 -1.39
N ILE A 50 -13.79 3.05 -0.08
CA ILE A 50 -12.89 3.54 0.96
C ILE A 50 -11.56 2.79 0.92
N TYR A 51 -11.59 1.45 0.87
CA TYR A 51 -10.36 0.65 0.83
C TYR A 51 -9.52 0.92 -0.42
N GLY A 52 -10.17 1.04 -1.58
CA GLY A 52 -9.53 1.41 -2.84
C GLY A 52 -8.95 2.82 -2.81
N GLY A 53 -9.69 3.79 -2.25
CA GLY A 53 -9.24 5.17 -2.05
C GLY A 53 -8.00 5.27 -1.16
N ILE A 54 -7.95 4.51 -0.06
CA ILE A 54 -6.75 4.43 0.79
C ILE A 54 -5.56 3.84 0.01
N GLY A 55 -5.78 2.81 -0.82
CA GLY A 55 -4.75 2.27 -1.71
C GLY A 55 -4.15 3.33 -2.64
N LEU A 56 -5.00 4.14 -3.26
CA LEU A 56 -4.55 5.25 -4.11
C LEU A 56 -3.81 6.34 -3.31
N ALA A 57 -4.25 6.64 -2.09
CA ALA A 57 -3.58 7.60 -1.21
C ALA A 57 -2.18 7.14 -0.80
N ILE A 58 -1.98 5.84 -0.53
CA ILE A 58 -0.65 5.25 -0.29
C ILE A 58 0.21 5.41 -1.54
N GLY A 59 -0.33 5.12 -2.72
CA GLY A 59 0.37 5.32 -4.00
C GLY A 59 0.81 6.76 -4.21
N PHE A 60 -0.05 7.72 -3.86
CA PHE A 60 0.29 9.15 -3.91
C PHE A 60 1.39 9.53 -2.90
N ALA A 61 1.33 9.01 -1.67
CA ALA A 61 2.39 9.24 -0.67
C ALA A 61 3.76 8.68 -1.14
N ALA A 62 3.75 7.53 -1.82
CA ALA A 62 4.94 6.97 -2.43
C ALA A 62 5.47 7.85 -3.57
N LEU A 63 4.61 8.40 -4.43
CA LEU A 63 4.98 9.36 -5.47
C LEU A 63 5.61 10.64 -4.90
N VAL A 64 4.99 11.23 -3.87
CA VAL A 64 5.56 12.42 -3.19
C VAL A 64 6.95 12.10 -2.64
N THR A 65 7.12 10.90 -2.08
CA THR A 65 8.42 10.46 -1.54
C THR A 65 9.46 10.27 -2.64
N LEU A 66 9.07 9.73 -3.80
CA LEU A 66 9.94 9.63 -4.98
C LEU A 66 10.44 11.01 -5.41
N LEU A 67 9.54 12.00 -5.51
CA LEU A 67 9.89 13.37 -5.88
C LEU A 67 10.79 14.05 -4.83
N ALA A 68 10.56 13.79 -3.54
CA ALA A 68 11.41 14.29 -2.46
C ALA A 68 12.86 13.76 -2.57
N LEU A 69 13.00 12.45 -2.81
CA LEU A 69 14.28 11.78 -3.02
C LEU A 69 14.97 12.25 -4.32
N ALA A 70 14.20 12.50 -5.38
CA ALA A 70 14.70 12.97 -6.67
C ALA A 70 15.35 14.34 -6.55
N ASN A 71 14.71 15.27 -5.85
CA ASN A 71 15.19 16.64 -5.68
C ASN A 71 16.22 16.82 -4.54
N ARG A 72 16.58 15.74 -3.82
CA ARG A 72 17.41 15.81 -2.60
C ARG A 72 16.92 16.83 -1.57
N SER A 73 15.61 17.07 -1.52
CA SER A 73 15.06 18.16 -0.72
C SER A 73 14.95 17.77 0.75
N TYR A 74 15.63 18.51 1.62
CA TYR A 74 15.56 18.33 3.07
C TYR A 74 14.12 18.53 3.61
N ILE A 75 13.46 19.60 3.17
CA ILE A 75 12.11 19.96 3.62
C ILE A 75 11.11 18.87 3.21
N TRP A 76 11.11 18.46 1.93
CA TRP A 76 10.18 17.43 1.46
C TRP A 76 10.45 16.07 2.10
N THR A 77 11.71 15.70 2.33
CA THR A 77 12.02 14.46 3.04
C THR A 77 11.50 14.47 4.48
N ARG A 78 11.53 15.62 5.16
CA ARG A 78 10.95 15.79 6.50
C ARG A 78 9.42 15.65 6.48
N VAL A 79 8.76 16.21 5.47
CA VAL A 79 7.31 16.04 5.26
C VAL A 79 6.97 14.58 5.03
N CYS A 80 7.68 13.88 4.14
CA CYS A 80 7.49 12.44 3.92
C CYS A 80 7.66 11.64 5.20
N LYS A 81 8.73 11.89 5.97
CA LYS A 81 8.96 11.24 7.27
C LYS A 81 7.79 11.43 8.24
N PHE A 82 7.15 12.60 8.22
CA PHE A 82 5.99 12.87 9.05
C PHE A 82 4.72 12.17 8.55
N ILE A 83 4.52 12.09 7.23
CA ILE A 83 3.34 11.46 6.61
C ILE A 83 3.36 9.94 6.77
N TRP A 84 4.52 9.29 6.58
CA TRP A 84 4.62 7.82 6.54
C TRP A 84 4.06 7.08 7.79
N PRO A 85 4.27 7.54 9.03
CA PRO A 85 3.62 6.95 10.21
C PRO A 85 2.09 6.94 10.14
N PHE A 86 1.47 8.01 9.63
CA PHE A 86 0.01 8.06 9.47
C PHE A 86 -0.45 7.10 8.36
N VAL A 87 0.29 7.03 7.25
CA VAL A 87 0.01 6.09 6.16
C VAL A 87 0.09 4.64 6.66
N LEU A 88 1.11 4.32 7.46
CA LEU A 88 1.28 3.00 8.08
C LEU A 88 0.15 2.65 9.05
N PHE A 89 -0.29 3.61 9.86
CA PHE A 89 -1.39 3.38 10.78
C PHE A 89 -2.71 3.12 10.03
N ILE A 90 -3.02 3.96 9.05
CA ILE A 90 -4.22 3.80 8.22
C ILE A 90 -4.17 2.49 7.43
N SER A 91 -3.01 2.11 6.88
CA SER A 91 -2.87 0.86 6.14
C SER A 91 -3.03 -0.37 7.02
N ALA A 92 -2.53 -0.35 8.27
CA ALA A 92 -2.71 -1.42 9.25
C ALA A 92 -4.18 -1.58 9.65
N VAL A 93 -4.86 -0.48 9.99
CA VAL A 93 -6.29 -0.50 10.32
C VAL A 93 -7.10 -1.01 9.14
N ARG A 94 -6.84 -0.51 7.92
CA ARG A 94 -7.48 -0.99 6.69
C ARG A 94 -7.29 -2.49 6.52
N ALA A 95 -6.06 -3.01 6.66
CA ALA A 95 -5.78 -4.43 6.50
C ALA A 95 -6.57 -5.30 7.50
N ILE A 96 -6.64 -4.88 8.77
CA ILE A 96 -7.41 -5.61 9.80
C ILE A 96 -8.89 -5.66 9.44
N ILE A 97 -9.49 -4.51 9.11
CA ILE A 97 -10.92 -4.45 8.79
C ILE A 97 -11.23 -5.28 7.55
N MET A 98 -10.40 -5.19 6.50
CA MET A 98 -10.61 -5.97 5.28
C MET A 98 -10.57 -7.47 5.52
N ILE A 99 -9.66 -7.96 6.38
CA ILE A 99 -9.57 -9.38 6.73
C ILE A 99 -10.83 -9.83 7.48
N VAL A 100 -11.28 -9.04 8.46
CA VAL A 100 -12.48 -9.36 9.25
C VAL A 100 -13.73 -9.38 8.38
N GLU A 101 -13.92 -8.39 7.50
CA GLU A 101 -15.09 -8.34 6.63
C GLU A 101 -15.06 -9.43 5.56
N LEU A 102 -13.88 -9.81 5.06
CA LEU A 102 -13.75 -10.92 4.12
C LEU A 102 -14.14 -12.26 4.76
N GLU A 103 -13.75 -12.50 6.02
CA GLU A 103 -14.18 -13.69 6.77
C GLU A 103 -15.69 -13.70 7.05
N ARG A 104 -16.28 -12.55 7.36
CA ARG A 104 -17.75 -12.41 7.53
C ARG A 104 -18.51 -12.65 6.24
N GLY A 105 -17.92 -12.29 5.10
CA GLY A 105 -18.49 -12.47 3.76
C GLY A 105 -18.35 -13.89 3.20
N LYS A 106 -17.60 -14.78 3.85
CA LYS A 106 -17.26 -16.11 3.35
C LYS A 106 -18.47 -16.92 2.88
N ASP A 107 -19.51 -17.01 3.70
CA ASP A 107 -20.68 -17.84 3.40
C ASP A 107 -21.46 -17.29 2.20
N LYS A 108 -21.47 -15.97 2.04
CA LYS A 108 -22.11 -15.30 0.88
C LYS A 108 -21.33 -15.61 -0.40
N ILE A 109 -20.01 -15.48 -0.37
CA ILE A 109 -19.15 -15.79 -1.52
C ILE A 109 -19.26 -17.27 -1.91
N GLN A 110 -19.29 -18.17 -0.92
CA GLN A 110 -19.48 -19.59 -1.18
C GLN A 110 -20.84 -19.86 -1.84
N TRP A 111 -21.91 -19.23 -1.34
CA TRP A 111 -23.23 -19.33 -1.95
C TRP A 111 -23.26 -18.80 -3.39
N GLU A 112 -22.64 -17.65 -3.67
CA GLU A 112 -22.57 -17.09 -5.03
C GLU A 112 -21.88 -18.09 -5.98
N CYS A 113 -20.84 -18.77 -5.51
CA CYS A 113 -20.14 -19.80 -6.29
C CYS A 113 -20.96 -21.08 -6.49
N ASP A 114 -21.66 -21.55 -5.46
CA ASP A 114 -22.48 -22.77 -5.54
C ASP A 114 -23.73 -22.57 -6.41
N ASN A 115 -24.19 -21.33 -6.61
CA ASN A 115 -25.33 -20.97 -7.46
C ASN A 115 -24.92 -20.46 -8.84
N GLY A 116 -23.77 -20.90 -9.35
CA GLY A 116 -23.34 -20.61 -10.72
C GLY A 116 -22.89 -19.17 -10.95
N GLY A 117 -22.43 -18.49 -9.90
CA GLY A 117 -21.98 -17.09 -9.96
C GLY A 117 -23.14 -16.09 -9.94
N GLN A 118 -24.31 -16.45 -9.44
CA GLN A 118 -25.35 -15.45 -9.18
C GLN A 118 -24.93 -14.52 -8.05
N LEU A 119 -25.17 -13.22 -8.22
CA LEU A 119 -24.94 -12.24 -7.15
C LEU A 119 -25.82 -12.54 -5.95
N TRP A 120 -25.26 -12.35 -4.75
CA TRP A 120 -26.00 -12.44 -3.50
C TRP A 120 -27.21 -11.51 -3.55
N THR A 121 -28.37 -11.99 -3.11
CA THR A 121 -29.66 -11.30 -3.33
C THR A 121 -29.64 -9.85 -2.87
N ALA A 122 -29.08 -9.56 -1.69
CA ALA A 122 -28.95 -8.19 -1.19
C ALA A 122 -27.97 -7.33 -2.01
N SER A 123 -26.92 -7.93 -2.59
CA SER A 123 -26.00 -7.23 -3.50
C SER A 123 -26.65 -6.94 -4.84
N ALA A 124 -27.43 -7.88 -5.38
CA ALA A 124 -28.18 -7.73 -6.61
C ALA A 124 -29.27 -6.65 -6.48
N GLU A 125 -30.02 -6.65 -5.38
CA GLU A 125 -31.02 -5.63 -5.06
C GLU A 125 -30.39 -4.24 -4.87
N ALA A 126 -29.20 -4.17 -4.28
CA ALA A 126 -28.45 -2.91 -4.13
C ALA A 126 -27.77 -2.45 -5.44
N GLY A 127 -27.85 -3.24 -6.52
CA GLY A 127 -27.22 -2.93 -7.80
C GLY A 127 -25.69 -3.02 -7.79
N TYR A 128 -25.11 -3.79 -6.88
CA TYR A 128 -23.67 -4.06 -6.84
C TYR A 128 -23.28 -5.10 -7.90
N GLY A 129 -22.14 -4.87 -8.56
CA GLY A 129 -21.71 -5.69 -9.70
C GLY A 129 -22.29 -5.12 -10.99
N GLY A 130 -21.46 -4.38 -11.74
CA GLY A 130 -21.82 -3.86 -13.08
C GLY A 130 -22.14 -4.94 -14.12
N SER A 131 -22.15 -6.22 -13.71
CA SER A 131 -22.61 -7.40 -14.44
C SER A 131 -23.47 -8.25 -13.53
N THR A 132 -24.44 -8.98 -14.08
CA THR A 132 -25.38 -9.85 -13.34
C THR A 132 -24.75 -11.09 -12.72
N THR A 133 -23.45 -11.31 -12.91
CA THR A 133 -22.74 -12.53 -12.49
C THR A 133 -21.42 -12.22 -11.80
N PHE A 134 -21.18 -12.93 -10.70
CA PHE A 134 -19.90 -13.03 -10.00
C PHE A 134 -18.83 -13.65 -10.91
N PRO A 135 -17.56 -13.21 -10.85
CA PRO A 135 -16.57 -13.62 -11.83
C PRO A 135 -16.08 -15.05 -11.54
N SER A 136 -16.20 -15.94 -12.53
CA SER A 136 -15.94 -17.38 -12.40
C SER A 136 -14.54 -17.74 -11.89
N GLY A 137 -13.54 -16.90 -12.17
CA GLY A 137 -12.16 -17.09 -11.70
C GLY A 137 -12.01 -17.09 -10.17
N PHE A 138 -12.88 -16.39 -9.45
CA PHE A 138 -12.90 -16.41 -7.98
C PHE A 138 -13.42 -17.74 -7.46
N CYS A 139 -14.44 -18.31 -8.11
CA CYS A 139 -15.02 -19.60 -7.74
C CYS A 139 -14.13 -20.79 -8.07
N THR A 140 -13.37 -20.75 -9.18
CA THR A 140 -12.43 -21.82 -9.53
C THR A 140 -11.25 -21.94 -8.57
N THR A 141 -10.84 -20.83 -7.95
CA THR A 141 -9.66 -20.78 -7.05
C THR A 141 -10.03 -21.20 -5.61
N GLY A 142 -11.29 -21.02 -5.23
CA GLY A 142 -11.83 -21.33 -3.90
C GLY A 142 -11.51 -20.26 -2.85
N PHE A 143 -12.45 -20.03 -1.93
CA PHE A 143 -12.36 -18.96 -0.92
C PHE A 143 -11.09 -19.07 -0.05
N SER A 144 -10.70 -20.29 0.35
CA SER A 144 -9.54 -20.47 1.24
C SER A 144 -8.23 -20.01 0.61
N ASN A 145 -8.01 -20.28 -0.68
CA ASN A 145 -6.81 -19.83 -1.39
C ASN A 145 -6.85 -18.33 -1.63
N LEU A 146 -8.03 -17.80 -1.98
CA LEU A 146 -8.22 -16.38 -2.21
C LEU A 146 -7.95 -15.56 -0.93
N ASN A 147 -8.50 -16.00 0.19
CA ASN A 147 -8.31 -15.37 1.49
C ASN A 147 -6.84 -15.40 1.92
N ALA A 148 -6.16 -16.55 1.77
CA ALA A 148 -4.73 -16.64 2.06
C ALA A 148 -3.90 -15.69 1.18
N ALA A 149 -4.16 -15.64 -0.13
CA ALA A 149 -3.48 -14.72 -1.04
C ALA A 149 -3.73 -13.25 -0.65
N PHE A 150 -4.96 -12.92 -0.25
CA PHE A 150 -5.34 -11.58 0.17
C PHE A 150 -4.61 -11.14 1.45
N ILE A 151 -4.61 -11.99 2.48
CA ILE A 151 -3.89 -11.74 3.74
C ILE A 151 -2.39 -11.56 3.49
N VAL A 152 -1.77 -12.46 2.73
CA VAL A 152 -0.34 -12.38 2.41
C VAL A 152 -0.02 -11.09 1.64
N SER A 153 -0.87 -10.71 0.68
CA SER A 153 -0.71 -9.47 -0.08
C SER A 153 -0.76 -8.22 0.82
N LEU A 154 -1.64 -8.19 1.82
CA LEU A 154 -1.77 -7.09 2.78
C LEU A 154 -0.56 -7.02 3.73
N LEU A 155 -0.04 -8.17 4.16
CA LEU A 155 1.15 -8.22 5.03
C LEU A 155 2.41 -7.76 4.28
N ILE A 156 2.57 -8.16 3.01
CA ILE A 156 3.67 -7.70 2.16
C ILE A 156 3.57 -6.18 1.96
N ASP A 157 2.38 -5.65 1.70
CA ASP A 157 2.14 -4.20 1.58
C ASP A 157 2.61 -3.45 2.83
N LEU A 158 2.21 -3.93 4.02
CA LEU A 158 2.61 -3.33 5.28
C LEU A 158 4.13 -3.40 5.49
N GLY A 159 4.74 -4.54 5.19
CA GLY A 159 6.20 -4.72 5.25
C GLY A 159 6.94 -3.74 4.33
N PHE A 160 6.44 -3.53 3.12
CA PHE A 160 7.02 -2.59 2.16
C PHE A 160 6.92 -1.15 2.65
N GLN A 161 5.79 -0.75 3.22
CA GLN A 161 5.60 0.58 3.78
C GLN A 161 6.49 0.83 5.00
N ILE A 162 6.67 -0.17 5.89
CA ILE A 162 7.58 -0.06 7.05
C ILE A 162 9.01 0.16 6.56
N TYR A 163 9.42 -0.61 5.54
CA TYR A 163 10.75 -0.46 4.95
C TYR A 163 10.94 0.91 4.28
N MET A 164 9.89 1.43 3.64
CA MET A 164 9.93 2.78 3.05
C MET A 164 10.11 3.86 4.10
N PHE A 165 9.37 3.78 5.22
CA PHE A 165 9.54 4.70 6.34
C PHE A 165 10.99 4.68 6.88
N PHE A 166 11.57 3.48 7.05
CA PHE A 166 12.96 3.33 7.46
C PHE A 166 13.93 4.03 6.50
N MET A 167 13.74 3.86 5.19
CA MET A 167 14.59 4.51 4.18
C MET A 167 14.46 6.04 4.19
N VAL A 168 13.25 6.58 4.29
CA VAL A 168 13.01 8.03 4.35
C VAL A 168 13.61 8.63 5.62
N TRP A 169 13.40 7.99 6.77
CA TRP A 169 13.98 8.42 8.04
C TRP A 169 15.51 8.46 7.97
N ARG A 170 16.11 7.44 7.37
CA ARG A 170 17.57 7.36 7.22
C ARG A 170 18.11 8.39 6.23
N TYR A 171 17.44 8.59 5.11
CA TYR A 171 17.82 9.60 4.13
C TYR A 171 17.78 11.00 4.75
N GLN A 172 16.79 11.27 5.59
CA GLN A 172 16.68 12.51 6.35
C GLN A 172 17.87 12.72 7.29
N LYS A 173 18.26 11.70 8.06
CA LYS A 173 19.44 11.77 8.95
C LYS A 173 20.74 12.03 8.19
N ARG A 174 20.90 11.42 7.01
CA ARG A 174 22.05 11.68 6.14
C ARG A 174 22.10 13.13 5.66
N LEU A 175 20.95 13.72 5.29
CA LEU A 175 20.89 15.13 4.89
C LEU A 175 21.22 16.09 6.05
N GLU A 176 20.79 15.78 7.28
CA GLU A 176 21.16 16.57 8.48
C GLU A 176 22.68 16.56 8.73
N HIS A 177 23.33 15.41 8.52
CA HIS A 177 24.76 15.31 8.69
C HIS A 177 25.54 15.95 7.53
N TYR A 178 25.05 15.91 6.29
CA TYR A 178 25.71 16.58 5.15
C TYR A 178 25.88 18.09 5.37
N GLN A 179 24.91 18.75 5.99
CA GLN A 179 25.02 20.17 6.35
C GLN A 179 26.15 20.45 7.35
N ASN A 180 26.59 19.44 8.11
CA ASN A 180 27.64 19.54 9.10
C ASN A 180 28.99 18.94 8.63
N MET A 181 29.04 18.33 7.43
CA MET A 181 30.26 17.79 6.86
C MET A 181 31.06 18.93 6.20
N LYS A 182 32.31 19.09 6.63
CA LYS A 182 33.26 20.01 5.97
C LYS A 182 33.69 19.40 4.63
N GLY A 183 33.62 20.18 3.56
CA GLY A 183 34.06 19.75 2.23
C GLY A 183 35.58 19.49 2.18
N PRO A 184 36.05 18.62 1.25
CA PRO A 184 37.46 18.27 1.09
C PRO A 184 38.35 19.42 0.62
N PHE A 185 37.76 20.53 0.16
CA PHE A 185 38.47 21.73 -0.24
C PHE A 185 38.07 22.90 0.67
N GLY A 186 38.95 23.27 1.60
CA GLY A 186 38.95 24.61 2.20
C GLY A 186 37.84 24.97 3.19
N GLY A 187 37.27 24.01 3.94
CA GLY A 187 36.46 24.34 5.12
C GLY A 187 35.08 24.96 4.85
N GLY A 188 34.61 24.95 3.61
CA GLY A 188 33.21 25.24 3.29
C GLY A 188 32.30 24.06 3.61
N TYR A 189 31.11 24.33 4.14
CA TYR A 189 30.02 23.36 4.20
C TYR A 189 29.58 23.00 2.78
N TYR A 190 29.16 21.76 2.53
CA TYR A 190 28.51 21.40 1.28
C TYR A 190 27.18 22.17 1.19
N ALA A 191 27.17 23.26 0.42
CA ALA A 191 25.96 24.00 0.06
C ALA A 191 25.11 23.17 -0.92
#